data_AF-A0A820IJQ0-F1
#
_entry.id   AF-A0A820IJQ0-F1
#
_cell.length_a   1.000
_cell.length_b   1.000
_cell.length_c   1.000
_cell.angle_alpha   90.00
_cell.angle_beta   90.00
_cell.angle_gamma   90.00
#
_symmetry.space_group_name_H-M   'P 1'
#
loop_
_entity.id
_entity.type
_entity.pdbx_description
1 polymer ?
#
loop_
_entity_poly.entity_id
_entity_poly.type
_entity_poly.pdbx_seq_one_letter_code
_entity_poly.pdbx_strand_id
1 'polypeptide(L)'
;MLSWLLSERKIVQWSYGDVSCILHPLDQLDLDFQKNVKQNPLCVLEVIIKNNDTELIHPILTSLIDQKWKHFVYRSFSQRFIFTFMYLLTFLTTTILEQSRIETSEDPSDEINTKNFNRSRYMLCSIGHTIVIAGAVLKGGREIKEMSTM
;
A
#
# COMPACT_ATOMS: atom_id res chain seq x y z
N MET A 1 3.31 -22.17 21.86
CA MET A 1 2.01 -21.97 22.54
C MET A 1 0.85 -21.94 21.55
N LEU A 2 1.00 -21.22 20.42
CA LEU A 2 -0.02 -21.15 19.36
C LEU A 2 -0.43 -22.52 18.80
N SER A 3 0.53 -23.42 18.56
CA SER A 3 0.30 -24.76 17.99
C SER A 3 -0.63 -25.62 18.85
N TRP A 4 -0.46 -25.60 20.17
CA TRP A 4 -1.33 -26.30 21.11
C TRP A 4 -2.75 -25.73 21.07
N LEU A 5 -2.87 -24.40 21.12
CA LEU A 5 -4.17 -23.72 21.09
C LEU A 5 -4.94 -23.95 19.77
N LEU A 6 -4.22 -23.98 18.64
CA LEU A 6 -4.79 -24.31 17.33
C LEU A 6 -5.20 -25.78 17.24
N SER A 7 -4.48 -26.69 17.91
CA SER A 7 -4.82 -28.11 17.95
C SER A 7 -6.04 -28.39 18.82
N GLU A 8 -6.17 -27.70 19.96
CA GLU A 8 -7.27 -27.90 20.90
C GLU A 8 -8.60 -27.37 20.36
N ARG A 9 -8.57 -26.23 19.66
CA ARG A 9 -9.78 -25.53 19.21
C ARG A 9 -10.19 -25.82 17.77
N LYS A 10 -9.51 -26.73 17.08
CA LYS A 10 -9.84 -27.08 15.70
C LYS A 10 -11.15 -27.85 15.61
N ILE A 11 -11.90 -27.62 14.55
CA ILE A 11 -13.16 -28.31 14.25
C ILE A 11 -12.97 -29.04 12.93
N VAL A 12 -13.17 -30.36 12.92
CA VAL A 12 -13.12 -31.15 11.68
C VAL A 12 -14.47 -31.00 10.98
N GLN A 13 -14.50 -30.40 9.80
CA GLN A 13 -15.74 -30.26 9.01
C GLN A 13 -16.12 -31.56 8.33
N TRP A 14 -15.12 -32.18 7.72
CA TRP A 14 -15.24 -33.44 7.02
C TRP A 14 -13.86 -34.11 6.91
N SER A 15 -13.87 -35.42 6.75
CA SER A 15 -12.68 -36.22 6.48
C SER A 15 -13.04 -37.32 5.49
N TYR A 16 -12.17 -37.56 4.53
CA TYR A 16 -12.29 -38.63 3.56
C TYR A 16 -10.93 -39.31 3.40
N GLY A 17 -10.79 -40.52 3.97
CA GLY A 17 -9.50 -41.22 4.04
C GLY A 17 -8.46 -40.35 4.75
N ASP A 18 -7.32 -40.13 4.08
CA ASP A 18 -6.20 -39.34 4.59
C ASP A 18 -6.37 -37.82 4.44
N VAL A 19 -7.42 -37.37 3.75
CA VAL A 19 -7.69 -35.94 3.53
C VAL A 19 -8.73 -35.47 4.54
N SER A 20 -8.40 -34.43 5.30
CA SER A 20 -9.32 -33.81 6.25
C SER A 20 -9.42 -32.29 6.03
N CYS A 21 -10.63 -31.77 6.19
CA CYS A 21 -10.87 -30.33 6.25
C CYS A 21 -11.05 -29.92 7.70
N ILE A 22 -10.12 -29.09 8.16
CA ILE A 22 -10.03 -28.63 9.52
C ILE A 22 -10.26 -27.12 9.52
N LEU A 23 -11.26 -26.67 10.28
CA LEU A 23 -11.49 -25.26 10.54
C LEU A 23 -10.80 -24.86 11.83
N HIS A 24 -10.06 -23.76 11.77
CA HIS A 24 -9.50 -23.10 12.93
C HIS A 24 -10.33 -21.85 13.26
N PRO A 25 -10.79 -21.67 14.50
CA PRO A 25 -11.54 -20.49 14.89
C PRO A 25 -10.63 -19.25 14.85
N LEU A 26 -11.07 -18.22 14.13
CA LEU A 26 -10.32 -16.98 13.87
C LEU A 26 -10.70 -15.82 14.81
N ASP A 27 -11.70 -16.01 15.66
CA ASP A 27 -12.30 -15.00 16.54
C ASP A 27 -11.33 -14.34 17.52
N GLN A 28 -10.29 -15.08 17.93
CA GLN A 28 -9.19 -14.58 18.79
C GLN A 28 -7.88 -14.40 18.03
N LEU A 29 -7.78 -14.96 16.83
CA LEU A 29 -6.57 -14.92 16.02
C LEU A 29 -6.44 -13.58 15.30
N ASP A 30 -7.58 -13.00 14.92
CA ASP A 30 -7.65 -11.88 14.01
C ASP A 30 -8.76 -10.89 14.38
N LEU A 31 -8.42 -9.59 14.38
CA LEU A 31 -9.32 -8.49 14.74
C LEU A 31 -10.53 -8.39 13.82
N ASP A 32 -10.37 -8.72 12.53
CA ASP A 32 -11.44 -8.61 11.53
C ASP A 32 -12.62 -9.56 11.84
N PHE A 33 -12.38 -10.64 12.59
CA PHE A 33 -13.37 -11.63 12.97
C PHE A 33 -13.87 -11.48 14.41
N GLN A 34 -13.33 -10.52 15.16
CA GLN A 34 -13.68 -10.33 16.56
C GLN A 34 -15.01 -9.59 16.70
N LYS A 35 -16.04 -10.28 17.21
CA LYS A 35 -17.40 -9.72 17.37
C LYS A 35 -17.48 -8.56 18.39
N ASN A 36 -16.55 -8.49 19.34
CA ASN A 36 -16.51 -7.48 20.40
C ASN A 36 -15.09 -6.90 20.56
N VAL A 37 -14.69 -6.04 19.62
CA VAL A 37 -13.38 -5.34 19.63
C VAL A 37 -13.15 -4.52 20.92
N LYS A 38 -14.23 -4.05 21.58
CA LYS A 38 -14.15 -3.19 22.76
C LYS A 38 -13.69 -3.88 24.06
N GLN A 39 -13.73 -5.21 24.14
CA GLN A 39 -13.46 -5.94 25.39
C GLN A 39 -12.08 -6.60 25.46
N ASN A 40 -11.44 -6.86 24.32
CA ASN A 40 -10.08 -7.41 24.27
C ASN A 40 -9.35 -6.88 23.03
N PRO A 41 -8.52 -5.84 23.14
CA PRO A 41 -7.87 -5.24 21.98
C PRO A 41 -6.72 -6.10 21.42
N LEU A 42 -6.25 -7.11 22.17
CA LEU A 42 -5.07 -7.88 21.80
C LEU A 42 -5.49 -9.14 21.03
N CYS A 43 -5.36 -9.10 19.70
CA CYS A 43 -5.44 -10.31 18.89
C CYS A 43 -4.09 -11.04 18.87
N VAL A 44 -4.14 -12.36 18.74
CA VAL A 44 -2.93 -13.19 18.78
C VAL A 44 -1.96 -12.82 17.64
N LEU A 45 -2.47 -12.48 16.46
CA LEU A 45 -1.64 -12.05 15.33
C LEU A 45 -0.90 -10.73 15.62
N GLU A 46 -1.55 -9.74 16.24
CA GLU A 46 -0.92 -8.47 16.58
C GLU A 46 0.18 -8.63 17.63
N VAL A 47 -0.04 -9.49 18.63
CA VAL A 47 0.96 -9.82 19.65
C VAL A 47 2.18 -10.51 19.03
N ILE A 48 1.95 -11.49 18.14
CA ILE A 48 3.03 -12.21 17.45
C ILE A 48 3.86 -11.25 16.58
N ILE A 49 3.20 -10.35 15.84
CA ILE A 49 3.89 -9.34 15.01
C ILE A 49 4.70 -8.39 15.89
N LYS A 50 4.12 -7.92 17.00
CA LYS A 50 4.78 -6.96 17.91
C LYS A 50 6.00 -7.57 18.60
N ASN A 51 5.94 -8.84 18.97
CA ASN A 51 7.04 -9.54 19.62
C ASN A 51 8.06 -10.13 18.63
N ASN A 52 7.78 -10.05 17.32
CA ASN A 52 8.57 -10.67 16.27
C ASN A 52 8.81 -12.17 16.52
N ASP A 53 7.78 -12.84 17.04
CA ASP A 53 7.88 -14.23 17.48
C ASP A 53 7.99 -15.17 16.27
N THR A 54 8.86 -16.18 16.38
CA THR A 54 9.03 -17.24 15.36
C THR A 54 7.76 -18.06 15.12
N GLU A 55 6.75 -17.93 15.99
CA GLU A 55 5.42 -18.50 15.81
C GLU A 55 4.67 -17.94 14.58
N LEU A 56 5.15 -16.82 13.99
CA LEU A 56 4.60 -16.29 12.73
C LEU A 56 4.74 -17.27 11.54
N ILE A 57 5.69 -18.20 11.60
CA ILE A 57 5.99 -19.18 10.54
C ILE A 57 4.97 -20.33 10.53
N HIS A 58 4.03 -20.38 11.49
CA HIS A 58 3.03 -21.45 11.54
C HIS A 58 2.21 -21.50 10.23
N PRO A 59 2.01 -22.69 9.61
CA PRO A 59 1.40 -22.83 8.28
C PRO A 59 -0.01 -22.21 8.17
N ILE A 60 -0.78 -22.29 9.26
CA ILE A 60 -2.10 -21.66 9.34
C ILE A 60 -1.98 -20.14 9.26
N LEU A 61 -1.05 -19.55 10.01
CA LEU A 61 -0.87 -18.11 10.06
C LEU A 61 -0.31 -17.56 8.74
N THR A 62 0.65 -18.27 8.13
CA THR A 62 1.17 -17.92 6.81
C THR A 62 0.08 -17.99 5.74
N SER A 63 -0.79 -19.02 5.76
CA SER A 63 -1.92 -19.11 4.81
C SER A 63 -2.95 -17.99 5.01
N LEU A 64 -3.22 -17.60 6.26
CA LEU A 64 -4.12 -16.49 6.58
C LEU A 64 -3.56 -15.14 6.09
N ILE A 65 -2.27 -14.89 6.34
CA ILE A 65 -1.58 -13.68 5.88
C ILE A 65 -1.55 -13.66 4.34
N ASP A 66 -1.27 -14.77 3.68
CA ASP A 66 -1.27 -14.85 2.22
C ASP A 66 -2.64 -14.55 1.62
N GLN A 67 -3.71 -15.13 2.19
CA GLN A 67 -5.08 -14.85 1.76
C GLN A 67 -5.47 -13.38 1.97
N LYS A 68 -5.12 -12.80 3.12
CA LYS A 68 -5.32 -11.37 3.40
C LYS A 68 -4.53 -10.49 2.44
N TRP A 69 -3.28 -10.86 2.19
CA TRP A 69 -2.41 -10.14 1.27
C TRP A 69 -2.99 -10.12 -0.12
N LYS A 70 -3.46 -11.27 -0.62
CA LYS A 70 -4.06 -11.40 -1.94
C LYS A 70 -5.35 -10.59 -2.11
N HIS A 71 -6.20 -10.55 -1.10
CA HIS A 71 -7.50 -9.87 -1.20
C HIS A 71 -7.44 -8.37 -0.90
N PHE A 72 -6.79 -7.99 0.19
CA PHE A 72 -6.79 -6.61 0.67
C PHE A 72 -5.56 -5.85 0.23
N VAL A 73 -4.38 -6.44 0.48
CA VAL A 73 -3.13 -5.72 0.27
C VAL A 73 -2.86 -5.57 -1.21
N TYR A 74 -3.04 -6.59 -2.04
CA TYR A 74 -2.79 -6.50 -3.47
C TYR A 74 -3.56 -5.35 -4.11
N ARG A 75 -4.85 -5.21 -3.81
CA ARG A 75 -5.69 -4.14 -4.37
C ARG A 75 -5.28 -2.77 -3.82
N SER A 76 -5.15 -2.62 -2.50
CA SER A 76 -4.81 -1.32 -1.90
C SER A 76 -3.37 -0.89 -2.22
N PHE A 77 -2.43 -1.82 -2.23
CA PHE A 77 -1.03 -1.59 -2.56
C PHE A 77 -0.88 -1.27 -4.04
N SER A 78 -1.52 -2.03 -4.93
CA SER A 78 -1.47 -1.76 -6.37
C SER A 78 -2.00 -0.36 -6.69
N GLN A 79 -3.11 0.06 -6.09
CA GLN A 79 -3.63 1.42 -6.26
C GLN A 79 -2.62 2.48 -5.80
N ARG A 80 -2.09 2.35 -4.58
CA ARG A 80 -1.08 3.29 -4.04
C ARG A 80 0.20 3.31 -4.87
N PHE A 81 0.63 2.14 -5.36
CA PHE A 81 1.77 1.99 -6.22
C PHE A 81 1.56 2.72 -7.56
N ILE A 82 0.42 2.52 -8.21
CA ILE A 82 0.08 3.21 -9.46
C ILE A 82 0.06 4.73 -9.26
N PHE A 83 -0.59 5.22 -8.20
CA PHE A 83 -0.60 6.67 -7.91
C PHE A 83 0.81 7.22 -7.69
N THR A 84 1.64 6.53 -6.91
CA THR A 84 3.02 6.94 -6.64
C THR A 84 3.87 6.89 -7.91
N PHE A 85 3.67 5.86 -8.73
CA PHE A 85 4.38 5.69 -9.99
C PHE A 85 4.02 6.80 -10.99
N MET A 86 2.73 7.12 -11.12
CA MET A 86 2.27 8.24 -11.95
C MET A 86 2.81 9.57 -11.45
N TYR A 87 2.84 9.79 -10.14
CA TYR A 87 3.46 10.97 -9.54
C TYR A 87 4.94 11.09 -9.91
N LEU A 88 5.72 10.00 -9.79
CA LEU A 88 7.13 9.98 -10.17
C LEU A 88 7.33 10.20 -11.66
N LEU A 89 6.47 9.65 -12.51
CA LEU A 89 6.50 9.93 -13.95
C LEU A 89 6.24 11.40 -14.26
N THR A 90 5.25 12.03 -13.62
CA THR A 90 5.00 13.47 -13.80
C THR A 90 6.16 14.33 -13.31
N PHE A 91 6.84 13.92 -12.24
CA PHE A 91 8.04 14.60 -11.76
C PHE A 91 9.23 14.44 -12.73
N LEU A 92 9.40 13.25 -13.30
CA LEU A 92 10.47 12.99 -14.26
C LEU A 92 10.24 13.74 -15.58
N THR A 93 9.01 13.76 -16.09
CA THR A 93 8.71 14.47 -17.35
C THR A 93 8.82 15.98 -17.22
N THR A 94 8.42 16.55 -16.08
CA THR A 94 8.58 17.99 -15.80
C THR A 94 10.06 18.38 -15.72
N THR A 95 10.88 17.60 -15.02
CA THR A 95 12.33 17.88 -14.89
C THR A 95 13.08 17.75 -16.23
N ILE A 96 12.81 16.71 -17.03
CA ILE A 96 13.44 16.55 -18.35
C ILE A 96 12.99 17.66 -19.31
N LEU A 97 11.71 18.03 -19.30
CA LEU A 97 11.20 19.08 -20.20
C LEU A 97 11.80 20.44 -19.87
N GLU A 98 11.94 20.77 -18.58
CA GLU A 98 12.60 22.00 -18.14
C GLU A 98 14.07 22.05 -18.60
N GLN A 99 14.79 20.93 -18.55
CA GLN A 99 16.16 20.85 -19.05
C GLN A 99 16.26 21.06 -20.57
N SER A 100 15.35 20.48 -21.36
CA SER A 100 15.34 20.68 -22.82
C SER A 100 15.05 22.13 -23.26
N ARG A 101 14.38 22.93 -22.41
CA ARG A 101 14.10 24.35 -22.69
C ARG A 101 15.36 25.21 -22.64
N ILE A 102 16.34 24.83 -21.82
CA ILE A 102 17.62 25.55 -21.69
C ILE A 102 18.45 25.39 -22.97
N GLU A 103 18.28 24.30 -23.72
CA GLU A 103 19.09 23.98 -24.90
C GLU A 103 18.55 24.53 -26.23
N THR A 104 17.27 24.94 -26.31
CA THR A 104 16.61 25.27 -27.60
C THR A 104 16.50 26.79 -27.88
N SER A 105 17.29 27.65 -27.26
CA SER A 105 17.14 29.11 -27.37
C SER A 105 17.72 29.77 -28.64
N GLU A 106 18.06 29.04 -29.71
CA GLU A 106 18.85 29.59 -30.82
C GLU A 106 18.19 29.72 -32.21
N ASP A 107 16.95 29.29 -32.48
CA ASP A 107 16.38 29.41 -33.86
C ASP A 107 14.95 30.01 -33.97
N PRO A 108 14.70 31.01 -34.86
CA PRO A 108 13.51 31.88 -34.76
C PRO A 108 12.38 31.64 -35.79
N SER A 109 12.40 30.61 -36.63
CA SER A 109 11.60 30.64 -37.88
C SER A 109 10.22 29.94 -37.91
N ASP A 110 9.73 29.31 -36.84
CA ASP A 110 8.39 28.70 -36.84
C ASP A 110 7.55 29.16 -35.64
N GLU A 111 6.97 30.36 -35.70
CA GLU A 111 6.46 31.07 -34.51
C GLU A 111 4.97 30.84 -34.17
N ILE A 112 4.15 30.31 -35.09
CA ILE A 112 2.68 30.29 -34.92
C ILE A 112 2.16 28.91 -34.47
N ASN A 113 2.63 27.81 -35.08
CA ASN A 113 2.25 26.45 -34.67
C ASN A 113 2.96 26.02 -33.36
N THR A 114 4.15 26.56 -33.10
CA THR A 114 4.88 26.37 -31.83
C THR A 114 4.22 27.10 -30.66
N LYS A 115 3.62 28.29 -30.86
CA LYS A 115 2.99 29.05 -29.76
C LYS A 115 1.84 28.28 -29.09
N ASN A 116 0.97 27.63 -29.88
CA ASN A 116 -0.14 26.84 -29.34
C ASN A 116 0.34 25.55 -28.66
N PHE A 117 1.34 24.89 -29.24
CA PHE A 117 1.93 23.67 -28.69
C PHE A 117 2.74 23.94 -27.42
N ASN A 118 3.52 25.02 -27.39
CA ASN A 118 4.28 25.48 -26.23
C ASN A 118 3.36 25.97 -25.11
N ARG A 119 2.21 26.58 -25.43
CA ARG A 119 1.19 26.94 -24.44
C ARG A 119 0.54 25.71 -23.81
N SER A 120 0.25 24.67 -24.59
CA SER A 120 -0.25 23.38 -24.07
C SER A 120 0.79 22.68 -23.17
N ARG A 121 2.06 22.65 -23.60
CA ARG A 121 3.18 22.14 -22.79
C ARG A 121 3.38 22.91 -21.49
N TYR A 122 3.29 24.23 -21.51
CA TYR A 122 3.40 25.08 -20.32
C TYR A 122 2.27 24.80 -19.32
N MET A 123 1.03 24.66 -19.80
CA MET A 123 -0.11 24.31 -18.95
C MET A 123 0.06 22.91 -18.33
N LEU A 124 0.52 21.93 -19.10
CA LEU A 124 0.79 20.58 -18.60
C LEU A 124 1.93 20.55 -17.57
N CYS A 125 3.01 21.29 -17.80
CA CYS A 125 4.11 21.42 -16.84
C CYS A 125 3.65 22.08 -15.54
N SER A 126 2.92 23.21 -15.64
CA SER A 126 2.39 23.92 -14.47
C SER A 126 1.44 23.05 -13.64
N ILE A 127 0.58 22.26 -14.29
CA ILE A 127 -0.28 21.28 -13.63
C ILE A 127 0.56 20.18 -12.97
N GLY A 128 1.60 19.67 -13.64
CA GLY A 128 2.54 18.72 -13.06
C GLY A 128 3.24 19.23 -11.80
N HIS A 129 3.79 20.45 -11.83
CA HIS A 129 4.43 21.06 -10.65
C HIS A 129 3.46 21.26 -9.49
N THR A 130 2.23 21.72 -9.75
CA THR A 130 1.23 21.90 -8.68
C THR A 130 0.84 20.57 -8.04
N ILE A 131 0.71 19.50 -8.83
CA ILE A 131 0.45 18.13 -8.32
C ILE A 131 1.64 17.64 -7.48
N VAL A 132 2.87 17.87 -7.93
CA VAL A 132 4.10 17.49 -7.21
C VAL A 132 4.19 18.19 -5.86
N ILE A 133 4.03 19.51 -5.85
CA ILE A 133 4.10 20.33 -4.63
C ILE A 133 2.98 19.94 -3.65
N ALA A 134 1.74 19.82 -4.13
CA ALA A 134 0.62 19.41 -3.29
C ALA A 134 0.82 18.01 -2.68
N GLY A 135 1.34 17.06 -3.47
CA GLY A 135 1.68 15.72 -3.00
C GLY A 135 2.77 15.72 -1.93
N ALA A 136 3.84 16.51 -2.12
CA ALA A 136 4.91 16.66 -1.15
C ALA A 136 4.43 17.27 0.18
N VAL A 137 3.58 18.30 0.11
CA VAL A 137 3.01 18.96 1.30
C VAL A 137 2.10 18.01 2.08
N LEU A 138 1.24 17.26 1.41
CA LEU A 138 0.37 16.28 2.06
C LEU A 138 1.16 15.15 2.72
N LYS A 139 2.21 14.67 2.06
CA LYS A 139 3.07 13.62 2.62
C LYS A 139 3.84 14.12 3.84
N GLY A 140 4.47 15.29 3.74
CA GLY A 140 5.18 15.90 4.87
C GLY A 140 4.26 16.22 6.05
N GLY A 141 3.05 16.73 5.79
CA GLY A 141 2.07 16.98 6.84
C GLY A 141 1.62 15.72 7.57
N ARG A 142 1.55 14.57 6.88
CA ARG A 142 1.21 13.29 7.50
C ARG A 142 2.34 12.77 8.38
N GLU A 143 3.59 12.86 7.94
CA GLU A 143 4.76 12.44 8.71
C GLU A 143 4.94 13.29 9.99
N ILE A 144 4.71 14.61 9.91
CA ILE A 144 4.74 15.50 11.09
C ILE A 144 3.64 15.14 12.09
N LYS A 145 2.43 14.81 11.60
CA LYS A 145 1.32 14.40 12.45
C LYS A 145 1.62 13.08 13.16
N GLU A 146 2.22 12.12 12.46
CA GLU A 146 2.65 10.83 13.03
C GLU A 146 3.74 11.03 14.11
N MET A 147 4.72 11.92 13.89
CA MET A 147 5.75 12.27 14.89
C MET A 147 5.20 13.00 16.11
N SER A 148 4.14 13.80 15.98
CA SER A 148 3.52 14.51 17.10
C SER A 148 2.66 13.62 18.00
N THR A 149 2.29 12.43 17.53
CA THR A 149 1.46 11.45 18.26
C THR A 149 2.25 10.32 18.92
N MET A 150 3.57 10.26 18.68
CA MET A 150 4.51 9.45 19.45
C MET A 150 4.99 10.22 20.68
#